data_AF-A0A1Q3MSV9-F1
#
_entry.id   AF-A0A1Q3MSV9-F1
#
_cell.length_a   1.000
_cell.length_b   1.000
_cell.length_c   1.000
_cell.angle_alpha   90.00
_cell.angle_beta   90.00
_cell.angle_gamma   90.00
#
_symmetry.space_group_name_H-M   'P 1'
#
loop_
_entity.id
_entity.type
_entity.pdbx_description
1 polymer ?
#
loop_
_entity_poly.entity_id
_entity_poly.type
_entity_poly.pdbx_seq_one_letter_code
_entity_poly.pdbx_strand_id
1 'polypeptide(L)'
;NGLIPSKKNNYQVDPGNLTVNVRYREYFEHLNGEHDIVKSGVVTIQTADLKDNQTYNLALVNAPKDFNEAKKFAEQPTVALYDQSKKLVVQQTGANNEAQPWFSGNSLLGRTLDLTQKNKNNVVNQPAPVYAASTTNVAPVAVTATTAVSGNIKTTDQQLVELWQKASKAERQKFMAWLAGQTN
;
A
#
# COMPACT_ATOMS: atom_id res chain seq x y z
N ASN A 1 -34.63 -14.32 15.00
CA ASN A 1 -33.22 -14.72 14.75
C ASN A 1 -32.29 -13.61 15.15
N GLY A 2 -31.60 -13.79 16.29
CA GLY A 2 -30.71 -12.78 16.86
C GLY A 2 -29.48 -12.54 15.99
N LEU A 3 -29.21 -11.27 15.71
CA LEU A 3 -28.01 -10.81 15.03
C LEU A 3 -26.91 -10.63 16.08
N ILE A 4 -26.10 -11.66 16.29
CA ILE A 4 -24.83 -11.49 17.00
C ILE A 4 -23.87 -10.87 15.99
N PRO A 5 -23.37 -9.63 16.19
CA PRO A 5 -22.32 -9.09 15.36
C PRO A 5 -21.04 -9.89 15.66
N SER A 6 -20.75 -10.88 14.83
CA SER A 6 -19.45 -11.53 14.85
C SER A 6 -18.37 -10.45 14.64
N LYS A 7 -17.25 -10.54 15.36
CA LYS A 7 -16.08 -9.62 15.32
C LYS A 7 -15.47 -9.34 13.92
N LYS A 8 -16.09 -9.80 12.84
CA LYS A 8 -15.73 -9.54 11.45
C LYS A 8 -16.52 -8.33 10.95
N ASN A 9 -15.81 -7.23 10.78
CA ASN A 9 -16.36 -6.01 10.20
C ASN A 9 -16.54 -6.21 8.68
N ASN A 10 -17.70 -6.74 8.28
CA ASN A 10 -18.07 -6.82 6.87
C ASN A 10 -18.80 -5.53 6.49
N TYR A 11 -18.34 -4.87 5.43
CA TYR A 11 -18.94 -3.65 4.90
C TYR A 11 -19.41 -3.91 3.47
N GLN A 12 -20.62 -3.47 3.14
CA GLN A 12 -21.10 -3.42 1.76
C GLN A 12 -20.61 -2.11 1.13
N VAL A 13 -20.09 -2.19 -0.08
CA VAL A 13 -19.54 -1.07 -0.83
C VAL A 13 -20.04 -1.14 -2.27
N ASP A 14 -20.20 0.01 -2.90
CA ASP A 14 -20.58 0.08 -4.31
C ASP A 14 -19.42 -0.41 -5.21
N PRO A 15 -19.73 -1.02 -6.37
CA PRO A 15 -18.72 -1.38 -7.35
C PRO A 15 -18.04 -0.13 -7.95
N GLY A 16 -16.81 -0.28 -8.42
CA GLY A 16 -16.02 0.79 -9.04
C GLY A 16 -14.92 1.33 -8.14
N ASN A 17 -14.80 2.66 -8.05
CA ASN A 17 -13.74 3.32 -7.30
C ASN A 17 -14.13 3.46 -5.83
N LEU A 18 -13.26 3.00 -4.94
CA LEU A 18 -13.46 3.12 -3.49
C LEU A 18 -12.20 3.70 -2.86
N THR A 19 -12.39 4.64 -1.94
CA THR A 19 -11.33 5.16 -1.08
C THR A 19 -11.57 4.70 0.34
N VAL A 20 -10.60 4.03 0.94
CA VAL A 20 -10.68 3.51 2.30
C VAL A 20 -9.53 4.07 3.13
N ASN A 21 -9.88 4.67 4.27
CA ASN A 21 -8.91 5.17 5.24
C ASN A 21 -8.78 4.17 6.39
N VAL A 22 -7.59 3.65 6.59
CA VAL A 22 -7.34 2.59 7.59
C VAL A 22 -6.16 2.97 8.47
N ARG A 23 -6.13 2.45 9.69
CA ARG A 23 -4.97 2.59 10.58
C ARG A 23 -4.66 1.27 11.22
N TYR A 24 -3.37 0.99 11.37
CA TYR A 24 -2.89 -0.12 12.15
C TYR A 24 -2.98 0.21 13.65
N ARG A 25 -3.41 -0.77 14.45
CA ARG A 25 -3.45 -0.70 15.90
C ARG A 25 -3.28 -2.10 16.47
N GLU A 26 -2.29 -2.29 17.33
CA GLU A 26 -2.07 -3.55 18.03
C GLU A 26 -1.79 -3.31 19.51
N TYR A 27 -2.22 -4.26 20.33
CA TYR A 27 -2.10 -4.25 21.78
C TYR A 27 -1.13 -5.36 22.20
N PHE A 28 -0.14 -5.00 23.00
CA PHE A 28 0.89 -5.89 23.50
C PHE A 28 0.81 -5.96 25.02
N GLU A 29 0.77 -7.18 25.56
CA GLU A 29 0.89 -7.42 26.99
C GLU A 29 2.31 -7.82 27.33
N HIS A 30 2.88 -7.16 28.35
CA HIS A 30 4.21 -7.43 28.83
C HIS A 30 4.15 -8.33 30.07
N LEU A 31 5.24 -9.06 30.34
CA LEU A 31 5.31 -10.04 31.43
C LEU A 31 5.11 -9.44 32.83
N ASN A 32 5.31 -8.12 32.98
CA ASN A 32 5.12 -7.36 34.21
C ASN A 32 3.68 -6.82 34.37
N GLY A 33 2.77 -7.16 33.46
CA GLY A 33 1.40 -6.64 33.46
C GLY A 33 1.26 -5.23 32.89
N GLU A 34 2.34 -4.63 32.38
CA GLU A 34 2.26 -3.43 31.55
C GLU A 34 1.67 -3.79 30.19
N HIS A 35 0.99 -2.83 29.58
CA HIS A 35 0.47 -2.99 28.23
C HIS A 35 0.82 -1.77 27.40
N ASP A 36 1.23 -2.02 26.16
CA ASP A 36 1.52 -0.99 25.20
C ASP A 36 0.58 -1.12 24.00
N ILE A 37 0.12 0.03 23.50
CA ILE A 37 -0.71 0.10 22.30
C ILE A 37 0.08 0.81 21.22
N VAL A 38 0.45 0.06 20.19
CA VAL A 38 1.08 0.60 19.00
C VAL A 38 0.00 1.06 18.04
N LYS A 39 0.14 2.28 17.50
CA LYS A 39 -0.79 2.86 16.52
C LYS A 39 0.01 3.48 15.39
N SER A 40 -0.45 3.25 14.16
CA SER A 40 0.08 3.98 13.01
C SER A 40 -0.68 5.28 12.75
N GLY A 41 -0.10 6.09 11.85
CA GLY A 41 -0.83 7.10 11.08
C GLY A 41 -1.89 6.46 10.16
N VAL A 42 -2.71 7.28 9.53
CA VAL A 42 -3.73 6.81 8.58
C VAL A 42 -3.05 6.37 7.28
N VAL A 43 -3.61 5.34 6.63
CA VAL A 43 -3.26 4.88 5.29
C VAL A 43 -4.49 5.05 4.42
N THR A 44 -4.35 5.75 3.29
CA THR A 44 -5.44 5.91 2.31
C THR A 44 -5.25 4.93 1.19
N ILE A 45 -6.13 3.95 1.08
CA ILE A 45 -6.16 3.00 -0.04
C ILE A 45 -7.16 3.52 -1.06
N GLN A 46 -6.75 3.62 -2.32
CA GLN A 46 -7.64 3.87 -3.44
C GLN A 46 -7.68 2.62 -4.29
N THR A 47 -8.86 2.06 -4.50
CA THR A 47 -9.07 0.92 -5.38
C THR A 47 -9.69 1.43 -6.67
N ALA A 48 -9.20 0.94 -7.80
CA ALA A 48 -9.87 1.08 -9.09
C ALA A 48 -10.63 -0.21 -9.40
N ASP A 49 -11.83 -0.10 -9.96
CA ASP A 49 -12.59 -1.19 -10.56
C ASP A 49 -12.95 -2.38 -9.65
N LEU A 50 -13.41 -2.12 -8.41
CA LEU A 50 -14.08 -3.16 -7.62
C LEU A 50 -15.28 -3.71 -8.39
N LYS A 51 -15.37 -5.04 -8.45
CA LYS A 51 -16.43 -5.73 -9.19
C LYS A 51 -17.64 -5.95 -8.30
N ASP A 52 -18.81 -5.85 -8.90
CA ASP A 52 -20.06 -6.15 -8.24
C ASP A 52 -20.10 -7.62 -7.80
N ASN A 53 -20.81 -7.91 -6.71
CA ASN A 53 -20.94 -9.23 -6.12
C ASN A 53 -19.60 -9.96 -5.82
N GLN A 54 -18.52 -9.21 -5.59
CA GLN A 54 -17.22 -9.74 -5.16
C GLN A 54 -16.91 -9.38 -3.71
N THR A 55 -16.20 -10.27 -3.02
CA THR A 55 -15.73 -10.04 -1.65
C THR A 55 -14.25 -9.72 -1.66
N TYR A 56 -13.88 -8.64 -0.98
CA TYR A 56 -12.49 -8.23 -0.85
C TYR A 56 -12.05 -8.33 0.60
N ASN A 57 -10.79 -8.73 0.82
CA ASN A 57 -10.20 -8.84 2.13
C ASN A 57 -9.07 -7.83 2.30
N LEU A 58 -9.22 -6.95 3.29
CA LEU A 58 -8.16 -6.05 3.70
C LEU A 58 -7.24 -6.76 4.69
N ALA A 59 -5.94 -6.77 4.43
CA ALA A 59 -4.94 -7.35 5.31
C ALA A 59 -3.66 -6.51 5.39
N LEU A 60 -2.90 -6.75 6.45
CA LEU A 60 -1.56 -6.18 6.62
C LEU A 60 -0.56 -6.96 5.76
N VAL A 61 0.36 -6.26 5.11
CA VAL A 61 1.50 -6.86 4.40
C VAL A 61 2.68 -6.89 5.36
N ASN A 62 3.31 -8.06 5.54
CA ASN A 62 4.37 -8.25 6.53
C ASN A 62 3.91 -7.87 7.95
N ALA A 63 2.84 -8.52 8.42
CA ALA A 63 2.32 -8.29 9.75
C ALA A 63 3.41 -8.50 10.81
N PRO A 64 3.62 -7.53 11.72
CA PRO A 64 4.62 -7.63 12.78
C PRO A 64 4.25 -8.74 13.76
N LYS A 65 5.26 -9.37 14.39
CA LYS A 65 5.04 -10.43 15.37
C LYS A 65 5.26 -9.97 16.81
N ASP A 66 6.15 -9.01 16.98
CA ASP A 66 6.60 -8.53 18.28
C ASP A 66 6.46 -7.01 18.40
N PHE A 67 6.44 -6.51 19.63
CA PHE A 67 6.28 -5.08 19.92
C PHE A 67 7.29 -4.19 19.16
N ASN A 68 8.55 -4.60 19.07
CA ASN A 68 9.58 -3.83 18.37
C ASN A 68 9.35 -3.78 16.85
N GLU A 69 8.90 -4.88 16.25
CA GLU A 69 8.53 -4.91 14.83
C GLU A 69 7.26 -4.10 14.60
N ALA A 70 6.29 -4.15 15.51
CA ALA A 70 5.07 -3.39 15.42
C ALA A 70 5.32 -1.89 15.48
N LYS A 71 6.27 -1.43 16.31
CA LYS A 71 6.69 -0.04 16.35
C LYS A 71 7.24 0.42 15.00
N LYS A 72 8.14 -0.37 14.39
CA LYS A 72 8.68 -0.10 13.05
C LYS A 72 7.62 -0.20 11.96
N PHE A 73 6.67 -1.11 12.10
CA PHE A 73 5.57 -1.27 11.16
C PHE A 73 4.60 -0.09 11.26
N ALA A 74 4.35 0.43 12.46
CA ALA A 74 3.44 1.56 12.67
C ALA A 74 3.95 2.88 12.11
N GLU A 75 5.28 3.00 11.95
CA GLU A 75 5.93 4.06 11.20
C GLU A 75 5.55 3.99 9.71
N GLN A 76 5.73 2.84 9.05
CA GLN A 76 5.38 2.66 7.63
C GLN A 76 4.44 1.47 7.42
N PRO A 77 3.16 1.60 7.84
CA PRO A 77 2.23 0.49 7.81
C PRO A 77 1.90 0.13 6.36
N THR A 78 2.12 -1.10 5.96
CA THR A 78 1.76 -1.56 4.61
C THR A 78 0.50 -2.41 4.67
N VAL A 79 -0.51 -2.03 3.89
CA VAL A 79 -1.79 -2.70 3.82
C VAL A 79 -2.12 -3.06 2.38
N ALA A 80 -2.80 -4.17 2.19
CA ALA A 80 -3.21 -4.66 0.89
C ALA A 80 -4.66 -5.11 0.89
N LEU A 81 -5.32 -4.88 -0.23
CA LEU A 81 -6.63 -5.44 -0.53
C LEU A 81 -6.44 -6.65 -1.45
N TYR A 82 -7.05 -7.75 -1.06
CA TYR A 82 -7.06 -9.00 -1.80
C TYR A 82 -8.46 -9.34 -2.30
N ASP A 83 -8.54 -10.02 -3.44
CA ASP A 83 -9.79 -10.60 -3.93
C ASP A 83 -10.14 -11.92 -3.19
N GLN A 84 -11.28 -12.53 -3.55
CA GLN A 84 -11.71 -13.83 -3.03
C GLN A 84 -10.69 -14.95 -3.27
N SER A 85 -9.87 -14.82 -4.31
CA SER A 85 -8.81 -15.77 -4.69
C SER A 85 -7.47 -15.48 -3.99
N LYS A 86 -7.44 -14.55 -3.02
CA LYS A 86 -6.23 -14.04 -2.36
C LYS A 86 -5.22 -13.41 -3.31
N LYS A 87 -5.65 -12.96 -4.49
CA LYS A 87 -4.81 -12.18 -5.40
C LYS A 87 -4.82 -10.74 -4.93
N LEU A 88 -3.65 -10.11 -5.02
CA LEU A 88 -3.52 -8.69 -4.74
C LEU A 88 -4.43 -7.90 -5.70
N VAL A 89 -5.10 -6.87 -5.18
CA VAL A 89 -5.84 -5.88 -5.98
C VAL A 89 -5.07 -4.56 -5.92
N VAL A 90 -4.78 -4.10 -4.71
CA VAL A 90 -3.99 -2.91 -4.45
C VAL A 90 -3.21 -3.06 -3.15
N GLN A 91 -2.00 -2.54 -3.11
CA GLN A 91 -1.19 -2.40 -1.91
C GLN A 91 -0.81 -0.93 -1.73
N GLN A 92 -0.87 -0.48 -0.48
CA GLN A 92 -0.51 0.87 -0.10
C GLN A 92 0.35 0.85 1.17
N THR A 93 1.47 1.56 1.13
CA THR A 93 2.33 1.79 2.30
C THR A 93 2.03 3.16 2.89
N GLY A 94 1.89 3.25 4.21
CA GLY A 94 1.67 4.49 4.97
C GLY A 94 2.81 5.49 4.86
N ALA A 95 2.46 6.76 4.98
CA ALA A 95 3.41 7.84 5.10
C ALA A 95 3.97 7.90 6.52
N ASN A 96 5.29 7.98 6.66
CA ASN A 96 5.98 8.14 7.95
C ASN A 96 6.01 9.60 8.44
N ASN A 97 5.22 10.47 7.80
CA ASN A 97 5.37 11.92 7.87
C ASN A 97 4.10 12.61 8.39
N GLU A 98 3.43 12.04 9.38
CA GLU A 98 2.89 12.92 10.42
C GLU A 98 4.11 13.55 11.09
N ALA A 99 4.58 14.67 10.53
CA ALA A 99 5.72 15.42 11.03
C ALA A 99 5.55 15.54 12.54
N GLN A 100 6.33 14.75 13.27
CA GLN A 100 6.22 14.62 14.71
C GLN A 100 6.44 16.02 15.29
N PRO A 101 5.39 16.72 15.76
CA PRO A 101 5.49 18.15 16.06
C PRO A 101 6.32 18.42 17.32
N TRP A 102 6.79 17.37 17.99
CA TRP A 102 7.37 17.45 19.33
C TRP A 102 8.90 17.48 19.36
N PHE A 103 9.59 17.29 18.22
CA PHE A 103 11.07 17.26 18.18
C PHE A 103 11.74 18.40 17.42
N SER A 104 11.01 19.26 16.70
CA SER A 104 11.62 20.44 16.12
C SER A 104 11.83 21.48 17.22
N GLY A 105 12.93 21.30 17.96
CA GLY A 105 13.42 22.28 18.92
C GLY A 105 13.40 23.69 18.33
N ASN A 106 12.85 24.62 19.12
CA ASN A 106 12.88 26.08 18.93
C ASN A 106 11.71 26.80 18.22
N SER A 107 10.49 26.27 18.18
CA SER A 107 9.31 27.13 17.90
C SER A 107 8.01 26.63 18.54
N LEU A 108 7.83 26.95 19.84
CA LEU A 108 6.60 26.71 20.58
C LEU A 108 5.66 27.94 20.65
N LEU A 109 5.89 28.97 19.82
CA LEU A 109 5.07 30.19 19.84
C LEU A 109 4.55 30.46 18.43
N GLY A 110 3.32 30.04 18.14
CA GLY A 110 2.49 30.77 17.18
C GLY A 110 2.24 30.11 15.81
N ARG A 111 1.94 28.81 15.75
CA ARG A 111 1.18 28.30 14.61
C ARG A 111 -0.09 27.62 15.11
N THR A 112 -1.19 28.32 14.89
CA THR A 112 -2.56 27.81 14.97
C THR A 112 -2.59 26.44 14.29
N LEU A 113 -2.90 25.40 15.06
CA LEU A 113 -3.24 24.09 14.54
C LEU A 113 -4.49 24.29 13.66
N ASP A 114 -4.29 24.38 12.34
CA ASP A 114 -5.39 24.57 11.40
C ASP A 114 -6.09 23.21 11.18
N LEU A 115 -7.15 22.97 11.95
CA LEU A 115 -8.01 21.79 11.83
C LEU A 115 -8.93 21.83 10.58
N THR A 116 -8.87 22.89 9.77
CA THR A 116 -9.73 23.01 8.57
C THR A 116 -9.13 22.33 7.34
N GLN A 117 -7.85 21.95 7.40
CA GLN A 117 -7.23 21.07 6.41
C GLN A 117 -7.68 19.62 6.64
N LYS A 118 -8.92 19.33 6.23
CA LYS A 118 -9.44 17.97 6.05
C LYS A 118 -8.39 17.11 5.33
N ASN A 119 -7.64 16.28 6.05
CA ASN A 119 -7.00 15.02 5.65
C ASN A 119 -6.39 14.90 4.22
N LYS A 120 -6.10 15.99 3.52
CA LYS A 120 -5.54 15.98 2.16
C LYS A 120 -4.04 15.66 2.18
N ASN A 121 -3.36 15.92 3.30
CA ASN A 121 -1.93 15.70 3.44
C ASN A 121 -1.57 14.21 3.63
N ASN A 122 -2.56 13.35 3.87
CA ASN A 122 -2.32 11.94 4.13
C ASN A 122 -2.05 11.12 2.85
N VAL A 123 -2.44 11.64 1.67
CA VAL A 123 -2.09 11.08 0.35
C VAL A 123 -0.80 11.72 -0.19
N VAL A 124 -0.54 12.99 0.15
CA VAL A 124 0.61 13.77 -0.38
C VAL A 124 1.96 13.22 0.07
N ASN A 125 2.06 12.64 1.27
CA ASN A 125 3.30 12.07 1.79
C ASN A 125 3.36 10.54 1.73
N GLN A 126 2.37 9.92 1.10
CA GLN A 126 2.27 8.46 1.01
C GLN A 126 2.90 7.95 -0.29
N PRO A 127 3.71 6.88 -0.24
CA PRO A 127 4.17 6.20 -1.45
C PRO A 127 3.02 5.84 -2.39
N ALA A 128 3.30 5.80 -3.69
CA ALA A 128 2.29 5.50 -4.71
C ALA A 128 1.72 4.08 -4.52
N PRO A 129 0.40 3.89 -4.72
CA PRO A 129 -0.24 2.59 -4.64
C PRO A 129 0.27 1.63 -5.71
N VAL A 130 0.50 0.39 -5.30
CA VAL A 130 0.89 -0.72 -6.17
C VAL A 130 -0.37 -1.51 -6.50
N TYR A 131 -0.87 -1.35 -7.72
CA TYR A 131 -1.99 -2.12 -8.22
C TYR A 131 -1.51 -3.46 -8.78
N ALA A 132 -2.31 -4.51 -8.61
CA ALA A 132 -2.09 -5.72 -9.38
C ALA A 132 -2.30 -5.42 -10.86
N ALA A 133 -1.41 -5.95 -11.71
CA ALA A 133 -1.61 -5.91 -13.14
C ALA A 133 -2.94 -6.62 -13.44
N SER A 134 -3.95 -5.84 -13.81
CA SER A 134 -5.22 -6.36 -14.28
C SER A 134 -4.93 -7.25 -15.49
N THR A 135 -4.98 -8.57 -15.30
CA THR A 135 -5.02 -9.52 -16.40
C THR A 135 -6.40 -9.43 -17.02
N THR A 136 -6.66 -8.36 -17.77
CA THR A 136 -7.56 -8.46 -18.92
C THR A 136 -7.01 -9.61 -19.75
N ASN A 137 -7.80 -10.67 -19.92
CA ASN A 137 -7.49 -11.80 -20.78
C ASN A 137 -6.90 -11.34 -22.12
N VAL A 138 -5.57 -11.34 -22.19
CA VAL A 138 -4.79 -11.63 -23.38
C VAL A 138 -4.01 -12.88 -23.00
N ALA A 139 -3.98 -13.85 -23.91
CA ALA A 139 -3.48 -15.20 -23.72
C ALA A 139 -2.23 -15.30 -22.81
N PRO A 140 -2.11 -16.36 -21.99
CA PRO A 140 -1.05 -16.48 -20.99
C PRO A 140 0.30 -16.58 -21.69
N VAL A 141 1.11 -15.53 -21.64
CA VAL A 141 2.56 -15.71 -21.72
C VAL A 141 2.98 -16.24 -20.37
N ALA A 142 3.20 -17.55 -20.33
CA ALA A 142 3.79 -18.25 -19.20
C ALA A 142 5.00 -17.45 -18.70
N VAL A 143 4.93 -16.97 -17.45
CA VAL A 143 6.12 -16.67 -16.68
C VAL A 143 6.75 -18.01 -16.34
N THR A 144 7.56 -18.53 -17.26
CA THR A 144 8.53 -19.55 -16.92
C THR A 144 9.45 -18.90 -15.89
N ALA A 145 9.28 -19.29 -14.63
CA ALA A 145 10.29 -19.11 -13.61
C ALA A 145 11.54 -19.85 -14.10
N THR A 146 12.44 -19.15 -14.78
CA THR A 146 13.82 -19.60 -14.90
C THR A 146 14.51 -19.26 -13.59
N THR A 147 14.50 -20.24 -12.71
CA THR A 147 15.70 -20.81 -12.10
C THR A 147 16.93 -19.92 -12.15
N ALA A 148 17.44 -19.58 -10.97
CA ALA A 148 18.82 -19.18 -10.77
C ALA A 148 19.75 -20.11 -11.56
N VAL A 149 20.42 -19.56 -12.57
CA VAL A 149 21.62 -20.11 -13.17
C VAL A 149 22.64 -18.98 -13.19
N SER A 150 23.72 -19.19 -12.44
CA SER A 150 24.94 -18.41 -12.47
C SER A 150 25.45 -18.23 -13.90
N GLY A 151 25.78 -17.00 -14.28
CA GLY A 151 26.56 -16.71 -15.49
C GLY A 151 26.27 -15.33 -16.09
N ASN A 152 27.22 -14.42 -15.92
CA ASN A 152 27.30 -13.04 -16.44
C ASN A 152 26.42 -11.99 -15.75
N ILE A 153 27.09 -11.15 -14.96
CA ILE A 153 26.57 -9.87 -14.45
C ILE A 153 26.29 -8.98 -15.66
N LYS A 154 25.03 -8.97 -16.13
CA LYS A 154 24.56 -7.98 -17.10
C LYS A 154 24.40 -6.66 -16.36
N THR A 155 24.96 -5.59 -16.91
CA THR A 155 24.80 -4.24 -16.33
C THR A 155 23.32 -3.85 -16.37
N THR A 156 22.90 -2.98 -15.44
CA THR A 156 21.51 -2.49 -15.35
C THR A 156 20.97 -2.00 -16.70
N ASP A 157 21.83 -1.37 -17.50
CA ASP A 157 21.48 -0.89 -18.86
C ASP A 157 21.13 -2.04 -19.81
N GLN A 158 21.86 -3.15 -19.76
CA GLN A 158 21.58 -4.33 -20.58
C GLN A 158 20.27 -5.00 -20.19
N GLN A 159 19.93 -5.01 -18.89
CA GLN A 159 18.66 -5.52 -18.40
C GLN A 159 17.49 -4.64 -18.84
N LEU A 160 17.67 -3.31 -18.81
CA LEU A 160 16.66 -2.36 -19.28
C LEU A 160 16.39 -2.50 -20.78
N VAL A 161 17.44 -2.65 -21.59
CA VAL A 161 17.33 -2.86 -23.05
C VAL A 161 16.60 -4.16 -23.36
N GLU A 162 16.92 -5.25 -22.67
CA GLU A 162 16.28 -6.55 -22.88
C GLU A 162 14.79 -6.52 -22.48
N LEU A 163 14.47 -5.82 -21.38
CA LEU A 163 13.09 -5.60 -20.94
C LEU A 163 12.32 -4.73 -21.94
N TRP A 164 12.94 -3.67 -22.50
CA TRP A 164 12.33 -2.79 -23.50
C TRP A 164 12.07 -3.51 -24.83
N GLN A 165 12.99 -4.37 -25.26
CA GLN A 165 12.80 -5.20 -26.45
C GLN A 165 11.65 -6.20 -26.27
N LYS A 166 11.50 -6.79 -25.08
CA LYS A 166 10.40 -7.71 -24.76
C LYS A 166 9.06 -6.99 -24.53
N ALA A 167 9.06 -5.70 -24.22
CA ALA A 167 7.84 -4.92 -24.01
C ALA A 167 7.00 -4.77 -25.29
N SER A 168 5.69 -4.86 -25.13
CA SER A 168 4.69 -4.70 -26.20
C SER A 168 4.58 -3.26 -26.70
N LYS A 169 3.96 -3.07 -27.87
CA LYS A 169 3.77 -1.72 -28.47
C LYS A 169 3.00 -0.77 -27.54
N ALA A 170 2.02 -1.29 -26.79
CA ALA A 170 1.25 -0.51 -25.83
C ALA A 170 2.10 -0.06 -24.62
N GLU A 171 2.99 -0.92 -24.14
CA GLU A 171 3.90 -0.60 -23.02
C GLU A 171 4.96 0.42 -23.44
N ARG A 172 5.50 0.29 -24.65
CA ARG A 172 6.43 1.29 -25.22
C ARG A 172 5.77 2.66 -25.36
N GLN A 173 4.48 2.73 -25.72
CA GLN A 173 3.74 3.99 -25.79
C GLN A 173 3.56 4.63 -24.41
N LYS A 174 3.23 3.83 -23.38
CA LYS A 174 3.14 4.33 -22.00
C LYS A 174 4.50 4.84 -21.50
N PHE A 175 5.58 4.15 -21.83
CA PHE A 175 6.93 4.57 -21.49
C PHE A 175 7.34 5.86 -22.22
N MET A 176 7.01 6.00 -23.51
CA MET A 176 7.22 7.25 -24.25
C MET A 176 6.40 8.42 -23.68
N ALA A 177 5.15 8.16 -23.26
CA ALA A 177 4.32 9.17 -22.61
C ALA A 177 4.90 9.61 -21.26
N TRP A 178 5.49 8.67 -20.51
CA TRP A 178 6.17 8.97 -19.25
C TRP A 178 7.47 9.77 -19.46
N LEU A 179 8.28 9.40 -20.46
CA LEU A 179 9.48 10.18 -20.83
C LEU A 179 9.13 11.60 -21.27
N ALA A 180 8.06 11.77 -22.05
CA ALA A 180 7.56 13.09 -22.44
C ALA A 180 7.04 13.91 -21.23
N GLY A 181 6.62 13.25 -20.16
CA GLY A 181 6.26 13.89 -18.88
C GLY A 181 7.45 14.21 -17.98
N GLN A 182 8.64 13.64 -18.23
CA GLN A 182 9.87 13.91 -17.49
C GLN A 182 10.70 15.07 -18.04
N THR A 183 10.36 15.62 -19.21
CA THR A 183 10.97 16.85 -19.70
C THR A 183 10.28 18.07 -19.07
N ASN A 184 10.66 18.39 -17.84
CA ASN A 184 10.55 19.72 -17.24
C ASN A 184 11.73 19.96 -16.30
#